data_AF-A0A0H4WRF6-F1
#
_entry.id   AF-A0A0H4WRF6-F1
#
_cell.length_a   1.000
_cell.length_b   1.000
_cell.length_c   1.000
_cell.angle_alpha   90.00
_cell.angle_beta   90.00
_cell.angle_gamma   90.00
#
_symmetry.space_group_name_H-M   'P 1'
#
loop_
_entity.id
_entity.type
_entity.pdbx_description
1 polymer ?
#
loop_
_entity_poly.entity_id
_entity_poly.type
_entity_poly.pdbx_seq_one_letter_code
_entity_poly.pdbx_strand_id
1 'polypeptide(L)'
;MSALPRGLIIVCTIAAAACGGIRKDLGEDAYLRQQLYDYGYDIALDTLWETAKQMAESTRDESRSEDGVRTAVVAIRRASIGDETTLEVLLMRGWEEGGRSYVKFFKAEHGASFQPHDISAREVNTELDLLGRIVPADAAKVRQGASRAGQRAR
;
A
#
# COMPACT_ATOMS: atom_id res chain seq x y z
N MET A 1 8.00 51.24 -15.27
CA MET A 1 9.08 50.23 -15.38
C MET A 1 9.44 49.81 -13.97
N SER A 2 9.48 48.57 -13.51
CA SER A 2 9.22 47.24 -14.06
C SER A 2 9.31 46.27 -12.86
N ALA A 3 8.18 45.94 -12.24
CA ALA A 3 8.14 45.03 -11.08
C ALA A 3 7.66 43.60 -11.45
N LEU A 4 7.73 43.24 -12.74
CA LEU A 4 7.13 42.02 -13.27
C LEU A 4 8.07 40.81 -13.54
N PRO A 5 9.42 40.86 -13.48
CA PRO A 5 10.20 39.67 -13.82
C PRO A 5 10.46 38.72 -12.63
N ARG A 6 10.30 39.16 -11.37
CA ARG A 6 10.64 38.33 -10.19
C ARG A 6 9.53 37.37 -9.76
N GLY A 7 8.26 37.74 -9.93
CA GLY A 7 7.13 36.87 -9.58
C GLY A 7 6.98 35.66 -10.51
N LEU A 8 7.29 35.84 -11.80
CA LEU A 8 7.13 34.78 -12.81
C LEU A 8 8.13 33.63 -12.61
N ILE A 9 9.36 33.93 -12.17
CA ILE A 9 10.41 32.92 -11.94
C ILE A 9 10.07 32.04 -10.73
N ILE A 10 9.50 32.61 -9.67
CA ILE A 10 9.11 31.89 -8.45
C ILE A 10 7.94 30.93 -8.74
N VAL A 11 6.97 31.36 -9.56
CA VAL A 11 5.83 30.49 -9.94
C VAL A 11 6.28 29.33 -10.83
N CYS A 12 7.21 29.55 -11.76
CA CYS A 12 7.72 28.48 -12.62
C CYS A 12 8.55 27.42 -11.87
N THR A 13 9.33 27.81 -10.84
CA THR A 13 10.09 26.84 -10.03
C THR A 13 9.20 26.04 -9.10
N ILE A 14 8.15 26.65 -8.53
CA ILE A 14 7.15 25.95 -7.70
C ILE A 14 6.36 24.95 -8.55
N ALA A 15 5.94 25.32 -9.76
CA ALA A 15 5.22 24.42 -10.66
C ALA A 15 6.09 23.24 -11.12
N ALA A 16 7.36 23.47 -11.44
CA ALA A 16 8.30 22.41 -11.82
C ALA A 16 8.65 21.48 -10.64
N ALA A 17 8.81 22.02 -9.43
CA ALA A 17 9.06 21.24 -8.23
C ALA A 17 7.83 20.42 -7.80
N ALA A 18 6.63 21.01 -7.87
CA ALA A 18 5.38 20.32 -7.60
C ALA A 18 5.12 19.20 -8.63
N CYS A 19 5.37 19.44 -9.91
CA CYS A 19 5.24 18.43 -10.95
C CYS A 19 6.28 17.30 -10.79
N GLY A 20 7.52 17.64 -10.46
CA GLY A 20 8.57 16.65 -10.17
C GLY A 20 8.30 15.81 -8.92
N GLY A 21 7.70 16.40 -7.88
CA GLY A 21 7.25 15.69 -6.68
C GLY A 21 6.15 14.68 -6.98
N ILE A 22 5.10 15.11 -7.70
CA ILE A 22 3.99 14.23 -8.10
C ILE A 22 4.48 13.06 -8.95
N ARG A 23 5.38 13.29 -9.92
CA ARG A 23 5.93 12.20 -10.75
C ARG A 23 6.78 11.22 -9.95
N LYS A 24 7.56 11.73 -9.01
CA LYS A 24 8.32 10.88 -8.07
C LYS A 24 7.37 9.96 -7.32
N ASP A 25 6.37 10.52 -6.66
CA ASP A 25 5.43 9.74 -5.82
C ASP A 25 4.66 8.70 -6.65
N LEU A 26 4.25 9.05 -7.88
CA LEU A 26 3.65 8.10 -8.82
C LEU A 26 4.60 6.95 -9.20
N GLY A 27 5.88 7.25 -9.39
CA GLY A 27 6.90 6.25 -9.68
C GLY A 27 7.16 5.30 -8.51
N GLU A 28 7.15 5.82 -7.28
CA GLU A 28 7.28 4.99 -6.06
C GLU A 28 6.04 4.09 -5.90
N ASP A 29 4.83 4.64 -6.00
CA ASP A 29 3.57 3.90 -5.83
C ASP A 29 3.41 2.79 -6.89
N ALA A 30 3.69 3.10 -8.16
CA ALA A 30 3.63 2.11 -9.25
C ALA A 30 4.61 0.96 -9.02
N TYR A 31 5.83 1.26 -8.56
CA TYR A 31 6.82 0.24 -8.23
C TYR A 31 6.35 -0.65 -7.07
N LEU A 32 5.85 -0.05 -5.98
CA LEU A 32 5.37 -0.78 -4.82
C LEU A 32 4.21 -1.72 -5.20
N ARG A 33 3.21 -1.21 -5.93
CA ARG A 33 2.07 -2.00 -6.40
C ARG A 33 2.52 -3.23 -7.18
N GLN A 34 3.47 -3.04 -8.10
CA GLN A 34 4.00 -4.12 -8.94
C GLN A 34 4.79 -5.14 -8.12
N GLN A 35 5.74 -4.70 -7.29
CA GLN A 35 6.58 -5.62 -6.53
C GLN A 35 5.81 -6.42 -5.49
N LEU A 36 4.80 -5.79 -4.86
CA LEU A 36 4.00 -6.45 -3.85
C LEU A 36 2.86 -7.26 -4.44
N TYR A 37 2.54 -7.17 -5.74
CA TYR A 37 1.42 -7.89 -6.36
C TYR A 37 1.53 -9.40 -6.16
N ASP A 38 2.62 -10.00 -6.61
CA ASP A 38 2.87 -11.44 -6.53
C ASP A 38 3.75 -11.87 -5.35
N TYR A 39 3.98 -10.97 -4.38
CA TYR A 39 4.77 -11.34 -3.21
C TYR A 39 4.00 -12.41 -2.40
N GLY A 40 4.49 -13.64 -2.48
CA GLY A 40 4.05 -14.80 -1.71
C GLY A 40 5.01 -15.06 -0.56
N TYR A 41 4.46 -15.25 0.62
CA TYR A 41 5.21 -15.51 1.84
C TYR A 41 5.49 -17.01 1.99
N ASP A 42 6.70 -17.33 2.44
CA ASP A 42 7.14 -18.71 2.72
C ASP A 42 6.80 -19.13 4.17
N ILE A 43 5.59 -18.76 4.63
CA ILE A 43 5.03 -19.16 5.93
C ILE A 43 3.57 -19.61 5.75
N ALA A 44 3.02 -20.35 6.71
CA ALA A 44 1.64 -20.81 6.67
C ALA A 44 0.64 -19.63 6.68
N LEU A 45 -0.49 -19.77 5.97
CA LEU A 45 -1.49 -18.71 5.88
C LEU A 45 -2.06 -18.35 7.25
N ASP A 46 -2.22 -19.31 8.16
CA ASP A 46 -2.68 -19.04 9.52
C ASP A 46 -1.78 -18.05 10.25
N THR A 47 -0.46 -18.24 10.19
CA THR A 47 0.51 -17.35 10.82
C THR A 47 0.52 -15.97 10.18
N LEU A 48 0.46 -15.92 8.84
CA LEU A 48 0.41 -14.67 8.10
C LEU A 48 -0.89 -13.89 8.41
N TRP A 49 -2.02 -14.59 8.46
CA TRP A 49 -3.35 -14.04 8.73
C TRP A 49 -3.43 -13.42 10.13
N GLU A 50 -2.98 -14.14 11.15
CA GLU A 50 -2.98 -13.62 12.52
C GLU A 50 -2.01 -12.44 12.67
N THR A 51 -0.86 -12.48 12.01
CA THR A 51 0.08 -11.34 12.03
C THR A 51 -0.52 -10.10 11.37
N ALA A 52 -1.26 -10.28 10.28
CA ALA A 52 -1.99 -9.21 9.60
C ALA A 52 -3.10 -8.64 10.51
N LYS A 53 -3.87 -9.47 11.20
CA LYS A 53 -4.89 -9.00 12.17
C LYS A 53 -4.30 -8.21 13.32
N GLN A 54 -3.11 -8.57 13.81
CA GLN A 54 -2.40 -7.81 14.85
C GLN A 54 -1.93 -6.41 14.40
N MET A 55 -2.05 -6.07 13.11
CA MET A 55 -1.84 -4.70 12.62
C MET A 55 -3.09 -3.83 12.79
N ALA A 56 -4.26 -4.45 12.95
CA ALA A 56 -5.54 -3.79 13.04
C ALA A 56 -5.94 -3.51 14.49
N GLU A 57 -6.66 -2.42 14.69
CA GLU A 57 -7.31 -2.09 15.97
C GLU A 57 -8.56 -2.95 16.19
N SER A 58 -9.23 -3.35 15.10
CA SER A 58 -10.34 -4.30 15.14
C SER A 58 -10.43 -5.12 13.87
N THR A 59 -10.99 -6.32 14.00
CA THR A 59 -11.31 -7.23 12.89
C THR A 59 -12.76 -7.69 13.03
N ARG A 60 -13.50 -7.73 11.92
CA ARG A 60 -14.88 -8.20 11.85
C ARG A 60 -15.17 -8.87 10.52
N ASP A 61 -16.36 -9.45 10.40
CA ASP A 61 -16.87 -10.04 9.16
C ASP A 61 -15.91 -11.09 8.56
N GLU A 62 -15.25 -11.88 9.43
CA GLU A 62 -14.36 -12.96 8.99
C GLU A 62 -15.18 -14.04 8.28
N SER A 63 -14.75 -14.40 7.07
CA SER A 63 -15.35 -15.49 6.30
C SER A 63 -14.30 -16.31 5.57
N ARG A 64 -14.64 -17.55 5.25
CA ARG A 64 -13.80 -18.47 4.49
C ARG A 64 -14.64 -19.14 3.42
N SER A 65 -14.20 -19.03 2.17
CA SER A 65 -14.79 -19.72 1.02
C SER A 65 -14.40 -21.20 0.97
N GLU A 66 -15.13 -21.99 0.18
CA GLU A 66 -14.82 -23.41 -0.07
C GLU A 66 -13.43 -23.60 -0.70
N ASP A 67 -13.00 -22.66 -1.55
CA ASP A 67 -11.68 -22.65 -2.18
C ASP A 67 -10.54 -22.25 -1.20
N GLY A 68 -10.85 -22.07 0.08
CA GLY A 68 -9.87 -21.74 1.12
C GLY A 68 -9.48 -20.27 1.20
N VAL A 69 -10.02 -19.41 0.33
CA VAL A 69 -9.83 -17.94 0.41
C VAL A 69 -10.51 -17.42 1.68
N ARG A 70 -9.77 -16.64 2.46
CA ARG A 70 -10.22 -15.95 3.67
C ARG A 70 -10.45 -14.48 3.39
N THR A 71 -11.47 -13.91 4.01
CA THR A 71 -11.71 -12.46 3.99
C THR A 71 -12.05 -11.97 5.39
N ALA A 72 -11.73 -10.71 5.66
CA ALA A 72 -12.12 -10.00 6.87
C ALA A 72 -12.17 -8.51 6.60
N VAL A 73 -12.95 -7.77 7.40
CA VAL A 73 -12.89 -6.32 7.44
C VAL A 73 -12.02 -5.92 8.63
N VAL A 74 -10.95 -5.16 8.37
CA VAL A 74 -9.99 -4.70 9.38
C VAL A 74 -9.98 -3.18 9.46
N ALA A 75 -9.88 -2.64 10.67
CA ALA A 75 -9.69 -1.20 10.88
C ALA A 75 -8.25 -0.93 11.32
N ILE A 76 -7.49 -0.17 10.53
CA ILE A 76 -6.09 0.13 10.79
C ILE A 76 -5.95 1.62 11.10
N ARG A 77 -5.27 1.92 12.20
CA ARG A 77 -4.98 3.30 12.59
C ARG A 77 -3.79 3.83 11.79
N ARG A 78 -3.98 4.96 11.13
CA ARG A 78 -2.97 5.66 10.33
C ARG A 78 -2.67 7.02 10.93
N ALA A 79 -1.40 7.42 10.87
CA ALA A 79 -1.01 8.79 11.15
C ALA A 79 -1.49 9.67 9.99
N SER A 80 -2.22 10.74 10.31
CA SER A 80 -2.59 11.79 9.37
C SER A 80 -1.58 12.94 9.44
N ILE A 81 -1.75 13.96 8.61
CA ILE A 81 -0.98 15.19 8.70
C ILE A 81 -1.45 15.99 9.92
N GLY A 82 -0.51 16.30 10.83
CA GLY A 82 -0.83 16.78 12.19
C GLY A 82 -0.96 15.59 13.15
N ASP A 83 -0.96 15.82 14.46
CA ASP A 83 -1.07 14.74 15.48
C ASP A 83 -2.41 13.97 15.47
N GLU A 84 -3.15 14.04 14.37
CA GLU A 84 -4.39 13.31 14.16
C GLU A 84 -4.11 11.90 13.66
N THR A 85 -4.89 10.94 14.16
CA THR A 85 -4.91 9.58 13.64
C THR A 85 -6.26 9.29 13.00
N THR A 86 -6.24 8.69 11.82
CA THR A 86 -7.44 8.28 11.10
C THR A 86 -7.57 6.75 11.15
N LEU A 87 -8.81 6.28 11.31
CA LEU A 87 -9.13 4.86 11.17
C LEU A 87 -9.47 4.57 9.72
N GLU A 88 -8.63 3.78 9.07
CA GLU A 88 -8.87 3.30 7.72
C GLU A 88 -9.49 1.90 7.77
N VAL A 89 -10.64 1.73 7.12
CA VAL A 89 -11.34 0.45 7.04
C VAL A 89 -10.97 -0.25 5.73
N LEU A 90 -10.38 -1.43 5.84
CA LEU A 90 -9.87 -2.20 4.72
C LEU A 90 -10.53 -3.58 4.67
N LEU A 91 -10.73 -4.10 3.47
CA LEU A 91 -10.96 -5.51 3.22
C LEU A 91 -9.61 -6.21 3.18
N MET A 92 -9.42 -7.18 4.07
CA MET A 92 -8.27 -8.09 4.07
C MET A 92 -8.67 -9.39 3.38
N ARG A 93 -7.84 -9.88 2.47
CA ARG A 93 -8.04 -11.16 1.78
C ARG A 93 -6.77 -12.00 1.83
N GLY A 94 -6.91 -13.29 2.08
CA GLY A 94 -5.79 -14.22 2.15
C GLY A 94 -6.07 -15.55 1.47
N TRP A 95 -5.06 -16.14 0.85
CA TRP A 95 -5.16 -17.43 0.17
C TRP A 95 -3.79 -18.11 0.10
N GLU A 96 -3.79 -19.38 -0.28
CA GLU A 96 -2.59 -20.16 -0.58
C GLU A 96 -2.59 -20.53 -2.06
N GLU A 97 -1.43 -20.41 -2.70
CA GLU A 97 -1.24 -20.78 -4.11
C GLU A 97 0.21 -21.24 -4.31
N GLY A 98 0.41 -22.37 -4.99
CA GLY A 98 1.75 -22.89 -5.26
C GLY A 98 2.62 -23.14 -4.02
N GLY A 99 2.00 -23.43 -2.86
CA GLY A 99 2.70 -23.62 -1.58
C GLY A 99 3.15 -22.33 -0.89
N ARG A 100 2.70 -21.17 -1.38
CA ARG A 100 2.97 -19.85 -0.79
C ARG A 100 1.69 -19.23 -0.26
N SER A 101 1.83 -18.42 0.79
CA SER A 101 0.70 -17.71 1.39
C SER A 101 0.67 -16.27 0.91
N TYR A 102 -0.53 -15.76 0.69
CA TYR A 102 -0.76 -14.40 0.22
C TYR A 102 -1.75 -13.72 1.14
N VAL A 103 -1.47 -12.47 1.50
CA VAL A 103 -2.43 -11.57 2.15
C VAL A 103 -2.35 -10.22 1.45
N LYS A 104 -3.51 -9.66 1.11
CA LYS A 104 -3.68 -8.36 0.46
C LYS A 104 -4.72 -7.53 1.20
N PHE A 105 -4.57 -6.22 1.12
CA PHE A 105 -5.48 -5.25 1.72
C PHE A 105 -6.08 -4.37 0.63
N PHE A 106 -7.38 -4.10 0.72
CA PHE A 106 -8.13 -3.33 -0.26
C PHE A 106 -8.98 -2.29 0.43
N LYS A 107 -9.16 -1.13 -0.20
CA LYS A 107 -10.05 -0.09 0.31
C LYS A 107 -11.49 -0.60 0.30
N ALA A 108 -12.18 -0.51 1.45
CA ALA A 108 -13.52 -1.08 1.65
C ALA A 108 -14.62 -0.47 0.75
N GLU A 109 -14.34 0.63 0.05
CA GLU A 109 -15.25 1.32 -0.87
C GLU A 109 -15.66 0.48 -2.10
N HIS A 110 -15.02 -0.67 -2.36
CA HIS A 110 -15.15 -1.40 -3.64
C HIS A 110 -16.19 -2.55 -3.67
N GLY A 111 -16.98 -2.76 -2.60
CA GLY A 111 -18.16 -3.63 -2.60
C GLY A 111 -17.92 -5.13 -2.93
N ALA A 112 -19.02 -5.88 -3.13
CA ALA A 112 -19.01 -7.35 -3.29
C ALA A 112 -18.48 -7.87 -4.65
N SER A 113 -18.23 -6.99 -5.63
CA SER A 113 -17.71 -7.33 -6.98
C SER A 113 -16.19 -7.22 -7.09
N PHE A 114 -15.48 -7.16 -5.97
CA PHE A 114 -14.04 -6.96 -5.92
C PHE A 114 -13.26 -8.08 -6.63
N GLN A 115 -12.42 -7.73 -7.61
CA GLN A 115 -11.54 -8.68 -8.29
C GLN A 115 -10.12 -8.62 -7.71
N PRO A 116 -9.49 -9.77 -7.37
CA PRO A 116 -8.17 -9.82 -6.71
C PRO A 116 -7.03 -9.16 -7.50
N HIS A 117 -7.20 -8.97 -8.81
CA HIS A 117 -6.23 -8.32 -9.68
C HIS A 117 -6.45 -6.81 -9.85
N ASP A 118 -7.44 -6.21 -9.16
CA ASP A 118 -7.62 -4.77 -9.17
C ASP A 118 -6.49 -4.10 -8.38
N ILE A 119 -5.43 -3.77 -9.12
CA ILE A 119 -4.23 -3.15 -8.60
C ILE A 119 -4.53 -1.75 -8.04
N SER A 120 -5.62 -1.11 -8.48
CA SER A 120 -5.98 0.26 -8.11
C SER A 120 -6.58 0.34 -6.70
N ALA A 121 -7.35 -0.67 -6.30
CA ALA A 121 -8.05 -0.74 -5.03
C ALA A 121 -7.17 -1.18 -3.83
N ARG A 122 -5.93 -1.62 -4.08
CA ARG A 122 -5.01 -2.11 -3.04
C ARG A 122 -4.49 -1.00 -2.13
N GLU A 123 -4.42 -1.30 -0.83
CA GLU A 123 -3.68 -0.49 0.13
C GLU A 123 -2.29 -1.11 0.34
N VAL A 124 -1.34 -0.57 -0.42
CA VAL A 124 0.00 -1.13 -0.60
C VAL A 124 0.92 -0.80 0.57
N ASN A 125 0.68 0.30 1.29
CA ASN A 125 1.47 0.66 2.47
C ASN A 125 1.26 -0.37 3.59
N THR A 126 0.03 -0.84 3.74
CA THR A 126 -0.37 -1.90 4.68
C THR A 126 0.31 -3.21 4.34
N GLU A 127 0.35 -3.57 3.05
CA GLU A 127 1.06 -4.76 2.60
C GLU A 127 2.57 -4.65 2.83
N LEU A 128 3.15 -3.47 2.61
CA LEU A 128 4.56 -3.19 2.89
C LEU A 128 4.88 -3.24 4.40
N ASP A 129 3.96 -2.77 5.25
CA ASP A 129 4.07 -2.87 6.70
C ASP A 129 4.02 -4.32 7.18
N LEU A 130 3.11 -5.13 6.61
CA LEU A 130 3.04 -6.56 6.87
C LEU A 130 4.34 -7.26 6.45
N LEU A 131 4.84 -6.96 5.24
CA LEU A 131 6.14 -7.45 4.78
C LEU A 131 7.26 -7.03 5.74
N GLY A 132 7.23 -5.80 6.24
CA GLY A 132 8.19 -5.28 7.22
C GLY A 132 8.18 -6.02 8.56
N ARG A 133 7.04 -6.58 8.97
CA ARG A 133 6.91 -7.38 10.19
C ARG A 133 7.43 -8.81 10.01
N ILE A 134 7.18 -9.43 8.84
CA ILE A 134 7.54 -10.83 8.58
C ILE A 134 8.96 -10.98 8.02
N VAL A 135 9.31 -10.17 7.01
CA VAL A 135 10.60 -10.22 6.30
C VAL A 135 11.19 -8.81 6.18
N PRO A 136 11.74 -8.23 7.28
CA PRO A 136 12.20 -6.84 7.30
C PRO A 136 13.25 -6.52 6.21
N ALA A 137 14.11 -7.49 5.89
CA ALA A 137 15.13 -7.35 4.85
C ALA A 137 14.53 -7.15 3.45
N ASP A 138 13.45 -7.86 3.14
CA ASP A 138 12.78 -7.72 1.84
C ASP A 138 11.97 -6.43 1.77
N ALA A 139 11.30 -6.04 2.87
CA ALA A 139 10.66 -4.73 2.96
C ALA A 139 11.65 -3.59 2.71
N ALA A 140 12.87 -3.68 3.25
CA ALA A 140 13.92 -2.68 3.02
C ALA A 140 14.35 -2.62 1.54
N LYS A 141 14.52 -3.77 0.88
CA LYS A 141 14.83 -3.83 -0.56
C LYS A 141 13.71 -3.22 -1.39
N VAL A 142 12.45 -3.53 -1.08
CA VAL A 142 11.27 -3.00 -1.78
C VAL A 142 11.20 -1.48 -1.62
N ARG A 143 11.37 -0.95 -0.40
CA ARG A 143 11.44 0.51 -0.13
C ARG A 143 12.57 1.19 -0.91
N GLN A 144 13.76 0.58 -0.94
CA GLN A 144 14.88 1.12 -1.70
C GLN A 144 14.59 1.13 -3.21
N GLY A 145 13.98 0.06 -3.72
CA GLY A 145 13.55 -0.03 -5.11
C GLY A 145 12.53 1.04 -5.48
N ALA A 146 11.53 1.24 -4.63
CA ALA A 146 10.52 2.29 -4.79
C ALA A 146 11.17 3.67 -4.85
N SER A 147 12.04 3.99 -3.88
CA SER A 147 12.75 5.28 -3.85
C SER A 147 13.58 5.53 -5.11
N ARG A 148 14.26 4.49 -5.63
CA ARG A 148 15.01 4.58 -6.90
C ARG A 148 14.07 4.79 -8.10
N ALA A 149 12.91 4.15 -8.12
CA ALA A 149 11.91 4.34 -9.17
C ALA A 149 11.36 5.77 -9.18
N GLY A 150 11.00 6.31 -8.01
CA GLY A 150 10.57 7.70 -7.87
C GLY A 150 11.65 8.69 -8.31
N GLN A 151 12.92 8.46 -7.93
CA GLN A 151 14.03 9.32 -8.37
C GLN A 151 14.21 9.35 -9.89
N ARG A 152 13.91 8.24 -10.59
CA ARG A 152 13.97 8.17 -12.06
C ARG A 152 12.79 8.86 -12.74
N ALA A 153 11.66 8.99 -12.05
CA ALA A 153 10.45 9.63 -12.57
C ALA A 153 10.44 11.17 -12.39
N ARG A 154 11.31 11.70 -11.53
CA ARG A 154 11.46 13.13 -11.23
C ARG A 154 11.97 13.92 -12.43
#